data_AF-A0A7S2PS52-F1
#
_entry.id   AF-A0A7S2PS52-F1
#
_cell.length_a   1.000
_cell.length_b   1.000
_cell.length_c   1.000
_cell.angle_alpha   90.00
_cell.angle_beta   90.00
_cell.angle_gamma   90.00
#
_symmetry.space_group_name_H-M   'P 1'
#
loop_
_entity.id
_entity.type
_entity.pdbx_description
1 polymer ?
#
loop_
_entity_poly.entity_id
_entity_poly.type
_entity_poly.pdbx_seq_one_letter_code
_entity_poly.pdbx_strand_id
1 'polypeptide(L)'
;DTPVRNGVDMMKELRMFYDQYYFAANQRLVVIGAYSLDELQDHVVKCFSDVPAAPRAKSDLLLEFQSPSSWGENIKSAISSYGMPFPESSLARLYRIVPVKDKHSLCITWQVPPADKNNWKSKPEDYIAHLLGHESKGSLLSALKQKSWATGC
;
A
#
# COMPACT_ATOMS: atom_id res chain seq x y z
N ASP A 1 9.98 5.40 26.98
CA ASP A 1 10.45 4.89 25.68
C ASP A 1 10.71 3.39 25.68
N THR A 2 9.94 2.69 24.86
CA THR A 2 9.94 1.22 24.68
C THR A 2 11.24 0.68 24.02
N PRO A 3 11.91 1.37 23.08
CA PRO A 3 13.15 0.86 22.47
C PRO A 3 14.33 0.78 23.44
N VAL A 4 14.54 1.84 24.22
CA VAL A 4 15.62 1.89 25.22
C VAL A 4 15.41 0.82 26.30
N ARG A 5 14.15 0.58 26.69
CA ARG A 5 13.79 -0.50 27.63
C ARG A 5 14.07 -1.90 27.08
N ASN A 6 14.05 -2.07 25.76
CA ASN A 6 14.34 -3.34 25.08
C ASN A 6 15.82 -3.48 24.68
N GLY A 7 16.70 -2.57 25.11
CA GLY A 7 18.12 -2.61 24.78
C GLY A 7 18.44 -2.31 23.31
N VAL A 8 17.50 -1.68 22.58
CA VAL A 8 17.67 -1.36 21.16
C VAL A 8 18.38 -0.01 21.02
N ASP A 9 19.51 -0.02 20.32
CA ASP A 9 20.18 1.21 19.89
C ASP A 9 19.51 1.76 18.63
N MET A 10 18.65 2.75 18.82
CA MET A 10 17.89 3.39 17.73
C MET A 10 18.79 4.00 16.66
N MET A 11 19.95 4.55 17.02
CA MET A 11 20.84 5.20 16.04
C MET A 11 21.48 4.15 15.13
N LYS A 12 21.86 3.01 15.71
CA LYS A 12 22.35 1.85 14.98
C LYS A 12 21.29 1.32 14.02
N GLU A 13 20.05 1.12 14.48
CA GLU A 13 18.95 0.61 13.64
C GLU A 13 18.62 1.57 12.49
N LEU A 14 18.57 2.88 12.76
CA LEU A 14 18.35 3.89 11.72
C LEU A 14 19.45 3.87 10.66
N ARG A 15 20.71 3.72 11.08
CA ARG A 15 21.84 3.61 10.14
C ARG A 15 21.76 2.34 9.31
N MET A 16 21.44 1.21 9.93
CA MET A 16 21.24 -0.06 9.22
C MET A 16 20.12 0.05 8.17
N PHE A 17 19.00 0.67 8.52
CA PHE A 17 17.89 0.91 7.59
C PHE A 17 18.32 1.83 6.42
N TYR A 18 19.06 2.91 6.71
CA TYR A 18 19.59 3.79 5.67
C TYR A 18 20.52 3.02 4.72
N ASP A 19 21.49 2.28 5.25
CA ASP A 19 22.46 1.55 4.44
C ASP A 19 21.82 0.45 3.56
N GLN A 20 20.68 -0.09 4.00
CA GLN A 20 19.95 -1.13 3.29
C GLN A 20 18.98 -0.60 2.21
N TYR A 21 18.25 0.49 2.49
CA TYR A 21 17.14 0.92 1.63
C TYR A 21 17.37 2.24 0.86
N TYR A 22 18.34 3.07 1.26
CA TYR A 22 18.63 4.36 0.63
C TYR A 22 19.73 4.26 -0.43
N PHE A 23 19.35 3.81 -1.62
CA PHE A 23 20.20 3.73 -2.80
C PHE A 23 19.43 4.11 -4.08
N ALA A 24 20.14 4.52 -5.12
CA ALA A 24 19.57 5.21 -6.29
C ALA A 24 18.55 4.36 -7.06
N ALA A 25 18.80 3.05 -7.26
CA ALA A 25 17.84 2.20 -7.99
C ALA A 25 16.47 2.06 -7.28
N ASN A 26 16.43 2.27 -5.96
CA ASN A 26 15.22 2.27 -5.14
C ASN A 26 14.61 3.68 -4.93
N GLN A 27 15.12 4.67 -5.65
CA GLN A 27 14.66 6.06 -5.54
C GLN A 27 14.06 6.56 -6.85
N ARG A 28 13.18 7.55 -6.77
CA ARG A 28 12.64 8.30 -7.90
C ARG A 28 12.73 9.78 -7.55
N LEU A 29 13.23 10.58 -8.49
CA LEU A 29 13.40 12.01 -8.33
C LEU A 29 12.61 12.72 -9.42
N VAL A 30 11.85 13.76 -9.03
CA VAL A 30 11.16 14.67 -9.96
C VAL A 30 11.57 16.08 -9.57
N VAL A 31 12.04 16.86 -10.55
CA VAL A 31 12.42 18.27 -10.36
C VAL A 31 11.59 19.13 -11.30
N ILE A 32 11.04 20.21 -10.76
CA ILE A 32 10.27 21.20 -11.52
C ILE A 32 10.91 22.56 -11.23
N GLY A 33 11.25 23.31 -12.28
CA GLY A 33 11.85 24.62 -12.15
C GLY A 33 11.77 25.41 -13.46
N ALA A 34 11.97 26.72 -13.37
CA ALA A 34 11.97 27.62 -14.53
C ALA A 34 13.34 27.63 -15.25
N TYR A 35 13.92 26.44 -15.42
CA TYR A 35 15.17 26.20 -16.13
C TYR A 35 14.90 25.30 -17.33
N SER A 36 15.77 25.34 -18.33
CA SER A 36 15.75 24.37 -19.43
C SER A 36 15.99 22.95 -18.91
N LEU A 37 15.63 21.94 -19.70
CA LEU A 37 15.87 20.54 -19.35
C LEU A 37 17.36 20.24 -19.14
N ASP A 38 18.23 20.87 -19.92
CA ASP A 38 19.68 20.70 -19.80
C ASP A 38 20.20 21.27 -18.47
N GLU A 39 19.78 22.48 -18.10
CA GLU A 39 20.13 23.08 -16.80
C GLU A 39 19.59 22.26 -15.62
N LEU A 40 18.35 21.75 -15.73
CA LEU A 40 17.79 20.86 -14.70
C LEU A 40 18.58 19.56 -14.59
N GLN A 41 18.99 18.98 -15.72
CA GLN A 41 19.82 17.78 -15.73
C GLN A 41 21.16 18.04 -15.06
N ASP A 42 21.85 19.13 -15.41
CA ASP A 42 23.15 19.48 -14.82
C ASP A 42 23.05 19.66 -13.30
N HIS A 43 22.00 20.33 -12.83
CA HIS A 43 21.73 20.47 -11.40
C HIS A 43 21.48 19.13 -10.72
N VAL A 44 20.67 18.25 -11.33
CA VAL A 44 20.36 16.92 -10.79
C VAL A 44 21.61 16.06 -10.72
N VAL A 45 22.41 16.02 -11.79
CA VAL A 45 23.66 15.25 -11.82
C VAL A 45 24.58 15.76 -10.72
N LYS A 46 24.79 17.08 -10.61
CA LYS A 46 25.65 17.68 -9.59
C LYS A 46 25.24 17.33 -8.16
N CYS A 47 23.94 17.27 -7.88
CA CYS A 47 23.44 17.07 -6.51
C CYS A 47 23.27 15.60 -6.13
N PHE A 48 23.03 14.70 -7.08
CA PHE A 48 22.58 13.33 -6.79
C PHE A 48 23.45 12.22 -7.40
N SER A 49 24.51 12.55 -8.16
CA SER A 49 25.42 11.55 -8.74
C SER A 49 26.07 10.63 -7.71
N ASP A 50 26.27 11.13 -6.50
CA ASP A 50 27.02 10.43 -5.45
C ASP A 50 26.15 9.43 -4.66
N VAL A 51 24.86 9.33 -4.98
CA VAL A 51 23.98 8.32 -4.38
C VAL A 51 24.38 6.94 -4.91
N PRO A 52 24.69 5.96 -4.04
CA PRO A 52 25.08 4.62 -4.49
C PRO A 52 24.02 3.95 -5.34
N ALA A 53 24.42 3.24 -6.39
CA ALA A 53 23.48 2.54 -7.27
C ALA A 53 22.75 1.35 -6.61
N ALA A 54 23.37 0.78 -5.57
CA ALA A 54 22.92 -0.41 -4.83
C ALA A 54 23.08 -0.17 -3.31
N PRO A 55 22.50 -1.03 -2.44
CA PRO A 55 22.66 -0.92 -0.99
C PRO A 55 24.13 -0.79 -0.56
N ARG A 56 24.39 0.03 0.47
CA ARG A 56 25.74 0.24 1.04
C ARG A 56 26.19 -0.99 1.84
N ALA A 57 25.24 -1.65 2.50
CA ALA A 57 25.47 -2.91 3.17
C ALA A 57 25.17 -4.07 2.20
N LYS A 58 26.07 -5.06 2.11
CA LYS A 58 25.69 -6.40 1.66
C LYS A 58 24.81 -7.00 2.74
N SER A 59 23.50 -6.81 2.62
CA SER A 59 22.58 -7.46 3.53
C SER A 59 22.43 -8.92 3.08
N ASP A 60 22.81 -9.87 3.94
CA ASP A 60 22.26 -11.24 3.87
C ASP A 60 20.72 -11.21 4.04
N LEU A 61 20.21 -10.11 4.61
CA LEU A 61 18.81 -9.69 4.54
C LEU A 61 18.49 -9.04 3.18
N LEU A 62 18.86 -9.67 2.06
CA LEU A 62 18.03 -9.46 0.87
C LEU A 62 16.63 -9.84 1.34
N LEU A 63 15.80 -8.83 1.57
CA LEU A 63 14.36 -9.02 1.54
C LEU A 63 14.05 -9.38 0.09
N GLU A 64 14.40 -10.60 -0.32
CA GLU A 64 13.43 -11.36 -1.07
C GLU A 64 12.11 -11.09 -0.37
N PHE A 65 11.13 -10.61 -1.12
CA PHE A 65 9.77 -10.51 -0.63
C PHE A 65 9.32 -11.95 -0.39
N GLN A 66 9.79 -12.55 0.69
CA GLN A 66 9.25 -13.74 1.27
C GLN A 66 7.93 -13.24 1.80
N SER A 67 6.90 -13.36 0.96
CA SER A 67 5.52 -13.37 1.42
C SER A 67 5.55 -14.15 2.73
N PRO A 68 5.29 -13.51 3.89
CA PRO A 68 5.54 -14.18 5.15
C PRO A 68 4.80 -15.50 5.11
N SER A 69 5.52 -16.62 5.18
CA SER A 69 4.94 -17.97 5.14
C SER A 69 3.89 -18.17 6.25
N SER A 70 3.84 -17.25 7.21
CA SER A 70 2.78 -17.11 8.20
C SER A 70 1.38 -16.77 7.63
N TRP A 71 1.26 -16.34 6.37
CA TRP A 71 -0.05 -16.05 5.75
C TRP A 71 -0.61 -17.27 5.01
N GLY A 72 -0.89 -18.34 5.76
CA GLY A 72 -1.77 -19.45 5.35
C GLY A 72 -1.37 -20.20 4.06
N GLU A 73 -0.45 -21.15 4.17
CA GLU A 73 0.05 -22.00 3.07
C GLU A 73 -1.03 -22.83 2.34
N ASN A 74 -2.27 -22.91 2.85
CA ASN A 74 -3.31 -23.83 2.38
C ASN A 74 -4.48 -23.19 1.61
N ILE A 75 -4.40 -21.90 1.23
CA ILE A 75 -5.52 -21.21 0.57
C ILE A 75 -5.22 -20.96 -0.92
N LYS A 76 -6.01 -21.61 -1.79
CA LYS A 76 -6.09 -21.29 -3.23
C LYS A 76 -6.90 -20.01 -3.43
N SER A 77 -6.31 -18.86 -3.12
CA SER A 77 -6.87 -17.55 -3.44
C SER A 77 -6.18 -16.96 -4.66
N ALA A 78 -6.90 -16.15 -5.45
CA ALA A 78 -6.32 -15.40 -6.57
C ALA A 78 -5.20 -14.43 -6.15
N ILE A 79 -5.08 -14.18 -4.83
CA ILE A 79 -4.06 -13.29 -4.26
C ILE A 79 -2.96 -14.00 -3.47
N SER A 80 -2.97 -15.33 -3.38
CA SER A 80 -2.01 -16.04 -2.52
C SER A 80 -0.54 -15.78 -2.93
N SER A 81 -0.28 -15.50 -4.22
CA SER A 81 1.03 -15.11 -4.73
C SER A 81 1.54 -13.75 -4.24
N TYR A 82 0.66 -12.88 -3.74
CA TYR A 82 1.00 -11.52 -3.28
C TYR A 82 1.09 -11.41 -1.75
N GLY A 83 0.81 -12.49 -1.03
CA GLY A 83 0.56 -12.48 0.41
C GLY A 83 -0.89 -12.10 0.73
N MET A 84 -1.43 -12.63 1.83
CA MET A 84 -2.79 -12.31 2.28
C MET A 84 -2.72 -11.33 3.45
N PRO A 85 -3.23 -10.08 3.35
CA PRO A 85 -3.10 -9.10 4.44
C PRO A 85 -3.95 -9.40 5.68
N PHE A 86 -4.97 -10.25 5.54
CA PHE A 86 -5.76 -10.78 6.66
C PHE A 86 -5.62 -12.30 6.69
N PRO A 87 -5.46 -12.89 7.89
CA PRO A 87 -5.46 -14.32 8.03
C PRO A 87 -6.87 -14.87 7.80
N GLU A 88 -6.98 -16.14 7.46
CA GLU A 88 -8.25 -16.81 7.20
C GLU A 88 -9.27 -16.64 8.35
N SER A 89 -8.78 -16.70 9.59
CA SER A 89 -9.58 -16.54 10.79
C SER A 89 -10.33 -15.20 10.84
N SER A 90 -9.83 -14.18 10.13
CA SER A 90 -10.40 -12.83 10.06
C SER A 90 -11.36 -12.63 8.89
N LEU A 91 -11.43 -13.57 7.93
CA LEU A 91 -12.35 -13.52 6.80
C LEU A 91 -13.77 -13.94 7.20
N ALA A 92 -14.77 -13.45 6.46
CA ALA A 92 -16.19 -13.70 6.74
C ALA A 92 -16.60 -13.39 8.20
N ARG A 93 -16.01 -12.34 8.79
CA ARG A 93 -16.31 -11.87 10.14
C ARG A 93 -17.11 -10.57 10.12
N LEU A 94 -17.95 -10.41 11.14
CA LEU A 94 -18.66 -9.17 11.43
C LEU A 94 -18.02 -8.50 12.64
N TYR A 95 -17.39 -7.35 12.43
CA TYR A 95 -16.81 -6.54 13.50
C TYR A 95 -17.79 -5.44 13.90
N ARG A 96 -18.15 -5.38 15.18
CA ARG A 96 -18.99 -4.31 15.76
C ARG A 96 -18.10 -3.38 16.56
N ILE A 97 -18.00 -2.13 16.11
CA ILE A 97 -17.08 -1.14 16.66
C ILE A 97 -17.90 -0.01 17.27
N VAL A 98 -17.56 0.40 18.51
CA VAL A 98 -18.16 1.57 19.15
C VAL A 98 -17.39 2.81 18.68
N PRO A 99 -18.01 3.70 17.90
CA PRO A 99 -17.33 4.88 17.40
C PRO A 99 -17.17 5.94 18.51
N VAL A 100 -16.13 6.76 18.41
CA VAL A 100 -15.94 7.90 19.33
C VAL A 100 -16.95 9.02 19.05
N LYS A 101 -17.36 9.18 17.78
CA LYS A 101 -18.36 10.17 17.35
C LYS A 101 -19.69 9.47 17.07
N ASP A 102 -20.77 10.23 17.10
CA ASP A 102 -22.08 9.76 16.65
C ASP A 102 -22.07 9.53 15.14
N LYS A 103 -21.83 8.27 14.74
CA LYS A 103 -21.73 7.84 13.35
C LYS A 103 -22.18 6.39 13.23
N HIS A 104 -23.10 6.15 12.31
CA HIS A 104 -23.51 4.81 11.92
C HIS A 104 -22.93 4.51 10.54
N SER A 105 -22.09 3.48 10.43
CA SER A 105 -21.49 3.11 9.15
C SER A 105 -21.28 1.62 9.05
N LEU A 106 -21.47 1.10 7.85
CA LEU A 106 -21.16 -0.26 7.46
C LEU A 106 -19.93 -0.21 6.54
N CYS A 107 -18.91 -1.00 6.85
CA CYS A 107 -17.76 -1.19 5.99
C CYS A 107 -17.71 -2.66 5.57
N ILE A 108 -17.64 -2.91 4.27
CA ILE A 108 -17.47 -4.24 3.70
C ILE A 108 -16.13 -4.23 2.97
N THR A 109 -15.28 -5.20 3.27
CA THR A 109 -13.91 -5.24 2.76
C THR A 109 -13.64 -6.59 2.11
N TRP A 110 -13.06 -6.56 0.92
CA TRP A 110 -12.57 -7.72 0.20
C TRP A 110 -11.06 -7.58 0.02
N GLN A 111 -10.35 -8.71 0.04
CA GLN A 111 -8.95 -8.73 -0.40
C GLN A 111 -8.94 -8.95 -1.91
N VAL A 112 -8.28 -8.05 -2.64
CA VAL A 112 -8.15 -8.11 -4.10
C VAL A 112 -6.67 -8.11 -4.49
N PRO A 113 -6.29 -8.66 -5.66
CA PRO A 113 -4.91 -8.57 -6.12
C PRO A 113 -4.49 -7.09 -6.23
N PRO A 114 -3.20 -6.77 -5.97
CA PRO A 114 -2.72 -5.44 -6.24
C PRO A 114 -2.87 -5.11 -7.72
N ALA A 115 -3.09 -3.84 -8.04
CA ALA A 115 -3.04 -3.35 -9.42
C ALA A 115 -1.64 -3.62 -9.98
N ASP A 116 -1.53 -4.61 -10.86
CA ASP A 116 -0.26 -5.05 -11.41
C ASP A 116 0.08 -4.33 -12.72
N LYS A 117 1.30 -4.57 -13.23
CA LYS A 117 1.74 -4.03 -14.52
C LYS A 117 0.88 -4.50 -15.70
N ASN A 118 0.09 -5.55 -15.54
CA ASN A 118 -0.74 -6.08 -16.62
C ASN A 118 -2.09 -5.37 -16.68
N ASN A 119 -2.61 -4.89 -15.54
CA ASN A 119 -3.96 -4.33 -15.44
C ASN A 119 -4.01 -2.81 -15.20
N TRP A 120 -2.89 -2.11 -15.04
CA TRP A 120 -2.89 -0.65 -14.80
C TRP A 120 -3.62 0.18 -15.88
N LYS A 121 -3.72 -0.34 -17.12
CA LYS A 121 -4.44 0.31 -18.21
C LYS A 121 -5.94 0.00 -18.19
N SER A 122 -6.30 -1.26 -17.95
CA SER A 122 -7.68 -1.73 -17.96
C SER A 122 -8.43 -1.35 -16.68
N LYS A 123 -7.71 -1.21 -15.56
CA LYS A 123 -8.21 -0.79 -14.24
C LYS A 123 -9.50 -1.52 -13.85
N PRO A 124 -9.51 -2.86 -13.83
CA PRO A 124 -10.70 -3.65 -13.54
C PRO A 124 -11.29 -3.32 -12.15
N GLU A 125 -10.45 -3.03 -11.17
CA GLU A 125 -10.84 -2.59 -9.83
C GLU A 125 -11.63 -1.27 -9.85
N ASP A 126 -11.20 -0.30 -10.65
CA ASP A 126 -11.89 0.99 -10.81
C ASP A 126 -13.25 0.79 -11.49
N TYR A 127 -13.32 -0.10 -12.48
CA TYR A 127 -14.59 -0.43 -13.15
C TYR A 127 -15.61 -1.03 -12.19
N ILE A 128 -15.20 -1.99 -11.37
CA ILE A 128 -16.08 -2.61 -10.35
C ILE A 128 -16.48 -1.57 -9.30
N ALA A 129 -15.52 -0.77 -8.81
CA ALA A 129 -15.79 0.29 -7.84
C ALA A 129 -16.81 1.31 -8.38
N HIS A 130 -16.68 1.68 -9.66
CA HIS A 130 -17.64 2.58 -10.32
C HIS A 130 -19.05 2.00 -10.38
N LEU A 131 -19.18 0.71 -10.73
CA LEU A 131 -20.49 0.04 -10.76
C LEU A 131 -21.13 -0.07 -9.37
N LEU A 132 -20.34 -0.44 -8.36
CA LEU A 132 -20.82 -0.61 -6.98
C LEU A 132 -21.16 0.73 -6.33
N GLY A 133 -20.37 1.78 -6.59
CA GLY A 133 -20.57 3.13 -6.08
C GLY A 133 -21.47 4.01 -6.94
N HIS A 134 -22.14 3.45 -7.96
CA HIS A 134 -23.01 4.24 -8.81
C HIS A 134 -24.25 4.73 -8.05
N GLU A 135 -24.63 5.99 -8.23
CA GLU A 135 -25.72 6.62 -7.48
C GLU A 135 -27.01 6.87 -8.30
N SER A 136 -27.06 6.44 -9.56
CA SER A 136 -28.22 6.71 -10.42
C SER A 136 -29.46 5.87 -10.04
N LYS A 137 -30.60 6.16 -10.70
CA LYS A 137 -31.81 5.34 -10.59
C LYS A 137 -31.53 3.88 -10.96
N GLY A 138 -31.94 2.96 -10.09
CA GLY A 138 -31.73 1.51 -10.27
C GLY A 138 -30.39 0.99 -9.75
N SER A 139 -29.52 1.87 -9.24
CA SER A 139 -28.30 1.46 -8.55
C SER A 139 -28.56 0.78 -7.21
N LEU A 140 -27.50 0.15 -6.66
CA LEU A 140 -27.51 -0.42 -5.31
C LEU A 140 -27.87 0.63 -4.25
N LEU A 141 -27.25 1.81 -4.30
CA LEU A 141 -27.56 2.90 -3.37
C LEU A 141 -29.02 3.37 -3.52
N SER A 142 -29.54 3.46 -4.74
CA SER A 142 -30.94 3.82 -4.99
C SER A 142 -31.91 2.85 -4.30
N ALA A 143 -31.65 1.54 -4.39
CA ALA A 143 -32.46 0.53 -3.71
C ALA A 143 -32.36 0.61 -2.17
N LEU A 144 -31.18 0.91 -1.63
CA LEU A 144 -30.98 1.08 -0.18
C LEU A 144 -31.64 2.35 0.35
N LYS A 145 -31.56 3.47 -0.40
CA LYS A 145 -32.24 4.74 -0.09
C LYS A 145 -33.76 4.57 -0.09
N GLN A 146 -34.34 3.83 -1.05
CA GLN A 146 -35.78 3.55 -1.08
C GLN A 146 -36.30 2.83 0.18
N LYS A 147 -35.45 2.01 0.81
CA LYS A 147 -35.76 1.32 2.06
C LYS A 147 -35.37 2.11 3.32
N SER A 148 -34.85 3.33 3.17
CA SER A 148 -34.27 4.14 4.26
C SER A 148 -33.16 3.41 5.05
N TRP A 149 -32.42 2.51 4.41
CA TRP A 149 -31.34 1.74 5.05
C TRP A 149 -29.97 2.42 4.96
N ALA A 150 -29.76 3.26 3.94
CA ALA A 150 -28.53 4.00 3.76
C ALA A 150 -28.81 5.39 3.19
N THR A 151 -27.95 6.36 3.53
CA THR A 151 -28.00 7.73 3.02
C THR A 151 -26.93 8.01 1.96
N GLY A 152 -25.85 7.23 1.93
CA GLY A 152 -24.74 7.32 0.98
C GLY A 152 -23.91 6.03 0.96
N CYS A 153 -23.06 5.88 -0.05
CA CYS A 153 -22.07 4.81 -0.17
C CYS A 153 -20.67 5.39 -0.38
#